data_AF-A0A7H0YHH0-F1
#
_entry.id   AF-A0A7H0YHH0-F1
#
_cell.length_a   1.000
_cell.length_b   1.000
_cell.length_c   1.000
_cell.angle_alpha   90.00
_cell.angle_beta   90.00
_cell.angle_gamma   90.00
#
_symmetry.space_group_name_H-M   'P 1'
#
loop_
_entity.id
_entity.type
_entity.pdbx_description
1 polymer ?
#
loop_
_entity_poly.entity_id
_entity_poly.type
_entity_poly.pdbx_seq_one_letter_code
_entity_poly.pdbx_strand_id
1 'polypeptide(L)'
;MKLSPSQRAKLLKLSRNTLAALDKLFKLLTKIYEQPVEKAKREFYLEYKTEMTEDEIRELRYRITLKWSVAVFVVLFLIFFIWRSGR
;
A
#
# COMPACT_ATOMS: atom_id res chain seq x y z
N MET A 1 2.93 -36.44 -4.79
CA MET A 1 1.51 -36.74 -4.46
C MET A 1 0.61 -35.80 -5.24
N LYS A 2 -0.34 -36.33 -6.04
CA LYS A 2 -1.35 -35.51 -6.72
C LYS A 2 -2.44 -35.14 -5.69
N LEU A 3 -2.60 -33.84 -5.40
CA LEU A 3 -3.67 -33.33 -4.54
C LEU A 3 -5.03 -33.84 -5.03
N SER A 4 -5.87 -34.31 -4.10
CA SER A 4 -7.23 -34.76 -4.44
C SER A 4 -8.06 -33.60 -5.01
N PRO A 5 -9.11 -33.87 -5.81
CA PRO A 5 -9.98 -32.81 -6.35
C PRO A 5 -10.57 -31.89 -5.27
N SER A 6 -10.91 -32.44 -4.09
CA SER A 6 -11.41 -31.68 -2.95
C SER A 6 -10.33 -30.80 -2.29
N GLN A 7 -9.08 -31.27 -2.21
CA GLN A 7 -7.95 -30.47 -1.72
C GLN A 7 -7.60 -29.33 -2.68
N ARG A 8 -7.66 -29.58 -4.00
CA ARG A 8 -7.48 -28.55 -5.04
C ARG A 8 -8.55 -27.47 -4.96
N ALA A 9 -9.83 -27.85 -4.80
CA ALA A 9 -10.92 -26.90 -4.66
C ALA A 9 -10.78 -26.03 -3.39
N LYS A 10 -10.34 -26.63 -2.26
CA LYS A 10 -10.09 -25.89 -1.02
C LYS A 10 -8.93 -24.89 -1.16
N LEU A 11 -7.84 -25.29 -1.80
CA LEU A 11 -6.71 -24.41 -2.11
C LEU A 11 -7.10 -23.26 -3.05
N LEU A 12 -7.86 -23.54 -4.11
CA LEU A 12 -8.35 -22.53 -5.05
C LEU A 12 -9.30 -21.53 -4.38
N LYS A 13 -10.18 -22.01 -3.48
CA LYS A 13 -11.06 -21.13 -2.71
C LYS A 13 -10.27 -20.26 -1.74
N LEU A 14 -9.26 -20.83 -1.07
CA LEU A 14 -8.38 -20.10 -0.18
C LEU A 14 -7.60 -19.02 -0.94
N SER A 15 -6.93 -19.39 -2.04
CA SER A 15 -6.14 -18.44 -2.83
C SER A 15 -6.99 -17.31 -3.39
N ARG A 16 -8.20 -17.61 -3.88
CA ARG A 16 -9.15 -16.59 -4.37
C ARG A 16 -9.59 -15.63 -3.26
N ASN A 17 -9.86 -16.15 -2.06
CA ASN A 17 -10.22 -15.32 -0.92
C ASN A 17 -9.06 -14.45 -0.45
N THR A 18 -7.84 -15.01 -0.40
CA THR A 18 -6.63 -14.27 -0.06
C THR A 18 -6.34 -13.17 -1.08
N LEU A 19 -6.44 -13.47 -2.38
CA LEU A 19 -6.29 -12.48 -3.45
C LEU A 19 -7.33 -11.35 -3.33
N ALA A 20 -8.60 -11.67 -3.07
CA ALA A 20 -9.64 -10.67 -2.89
C ALA A 20 -9.40 -9.79 -1.66
N ALA A 21 -8.89 -10.37 -0.56
CA ALA A 21 -8.52 -9.62 0.64
C ALA A 21 -7.33 -8.69 0.37
N LEU A 22 -6.29 -9.19 -0.32
CA LEU A 22 -5.13 -8.40 -0.72
C LEU A 22 -5.52 -7.26 -1.66
N ASP A 23 -6.38 -7.50 -2.66
CA ASP A 23 -6.86 -6.46 -3.58
C ASP A 23 -7.59 -5.32 -2.82
N LYS A 24 -8.46 -5.68 -1.85
CA LYS A 24 -9.10 -4.68 -0.99
C LYS A 24 -8.09 -3.91 -0.15
N LEU A 25 -7.09 -4.59 0.42
CA LEU A 25 -6.05 -3.97 1.22
C LEU A 25 -5.21 -3.00 0.37
N PHE A 26 -4.77 -3.41 -0.82
CA PHE A 26 -4.00 -2.56 -1.72
C PHE A 26 -4.80 -1.33 -2.16
N LYS A 27 -6.08 -1.49 -2.51
CA LYS A 27 -6.96 -0.33 -2.81
C LYS A 27 -7.05 0.65 -1.65
N LEU A 28 -7.16 0.16 -0.42
CA LEU A 28 -7.16 1.01 0.77
C LEU A 28 -5.83 1.74 0.93
N LEU A 29 -4.71 1.03 0.83
CA LEU A 29 -3.36 1.60 0.97
C LEU A 29 -3.08 2.65 -0.10
N THR A 30 -3.44 2.39 -1.36
CA THR A 30 -3.32 3.37 -2.45
C THR A 30 -4.12 4.63 -2.14
N LYS A 31 -5.37 4.49 -1.68
CA LYS A 31 -6.19 5.64 -1.32
C LYS A 31 -5.56 6.47 -0.19
N ILE A 32 -5.00 5.82 0.83
CA ILE A 32 -4.32 6.52 1.94
C ILE A 32 -3.04 7.21 1.44
N TYR A 33 -2.34 6.60 0.48
CA TYR A 33 -1.14 7.18 -0.14
C TYR A 33 -1.45 8.37 -1.06
N GLU A 34 -2.58 8.37 -1.77
CA GLU A 34 -2.97 9.44 -2.69
C GLU A 34 -3.55 10.67 -1.98
N GLN A 35 -4.25 10.49 -0.85
CA GLN A 35 -4.80 11.58 -0.04
C GLN A 35 -3.82 12.74 0.26
N PRO A 36 -2.59 12.52 0.72
CA PRO A 36 -1.64 13.61 0.97
C PRO A 36 -1.22 14.34 -0.32
N VAL A 37 -1.18 13.64 -1.46
CA VAL A 37 -0.88 14.26 -2.77
C VAL A 37 -2.04 15.17 -3.18
N GLU A 38 -3.28 14.69 -3.09
CA GLU A 38 -4.46 15.49 -3.41
C GLU A 38 -4.62 16.69 -2.48
N LYS A 39 -4.36 16.51 -1.19
CA LYS A 39 -4.42 17.59 -0.20
C LYS A 39 -3.42 18.69 -0.53
N ALA A 40 -2.16 18.33 -0.80
CA ALA A 40 -1.13 19.29 -1.17
C ALA A 40 -1.43 20.00 -2.50
N LYS A 41 -1.97 19.30 -3.50
CA LYS A 41 -2.44 19.93 -4.76
C LYS A 41 -3.51 20.99 -4.51
N ARG A 42 -4.48 20.69 -3.62
CA ARG A 42 -5.53 21.65 -3.26
C ARG A 42 -4.99 22.84 -2.48
N GLU A 43 -4.11 22.62 -1.51
CA GLU A 43 -3.48 23.69 -0.73
C GLU A 43 -2.66 24.61 -1.63
N PHE A 44 -1.87 24.05 -2.55
CA PHE A 44 -1.12 24.81 -3.55
C PHE A 44 -2.03 25.65 -4.45
N TYR A 45 -3.12 25.07 -4.96
CA TYR A 45 -4.09 25.81 -5.77
C TYR A 45 -4.78 26.94 -4.98
N LEU A 46 -5.08 26.72 -3.70
CA LEU A 46 -5.70 27.74 -2.86
C LEU A 46 -4.77 28.94 -2.63
N GLU A 47 -3.48 28.67 -2.44
CA GLU A 47 -2.41 29.65 -2.16
C GLU A 47 -1.97 30.41 -3.41
N TYR A 48 -1.63 29.70 -4.49
CA TYR A 48 -1.03 30.30 -5.69
C TYR A 48 -2.03 30.56 -6.83
N LYS A 49 -3.27 30.05 -6.72
CA LYS A 49 -4.32 30.12 -7.77
C LYS A 49 -3.91 29.46 -9.10
N THR A 50 -2.87 28.63 -9.08
CA THR A 50 -2.34 27.90 -10.23
C THR A 50 -2.26 26.41 -9.92
N GLU A 51 -2.28 25.57 -10.96
CA GLU A 51 -2.06 24.14 -10.82
C GLU A 51 -0.58 23.82 -10.59
N MET A 52 -0.29 22.80 -9.77
CA MET A 52 1.09 22.30 -9.63
C MET A 52 1.57 21.72 -10.96
N THR A 53 2.82 22.01 -11.30
CA THR A 53 3.48 21.39 -12.45
C THR A 53 3.75 19.91 -12.21
N GLU A 54 3.94 19.14 -13.28
CA GLU A 54 4.25 17.71 -13.20
C GLU A 54 5.54 17.42 -12.42
N ASP A 55 6.53 18.31 -12.50
CA ASP A 55 7.79 18.14 -11.75
C ASP A 55 7.61 18.38 -10.25
N GLU A 56 6.81 19.38 -9.85
CA GLU A 56 6.47 19.60 -8.44
C GLU A 56 5.65 18.43 -7.87
N ILE A 57 4.72 17.88 -8.67
CA ILE A 57 3.95 16.69 -8.28
C ILE A 57 4.87 15.48 -8.11
N ARG A 58 5.85 15.32 -9.00
CA ARG A 58 6.83 14.22 -8.92
C ARG A 58 7.69 14.34 -7.67
N GLU A 59 8.18 15.54 -7.36
CA GLU A 59 8.97 15.79 -6.15
C GLU A 59 8.14 15.56 -4.88
N LEU A 60 6.90 16.04 -4.85
CA LEU A 60 5.97 15.82 -3.75
C LEU A 60 5.71 14.32 -3.53
N ARG A 61 5.44 13.56 -4.60
CA ARG A 61 5.28 12.10 -4.53
C ARG A 61 6.55 11.43 -4.01
N TYR A 62 7.74 11.87 -4.42
CA TYR A 62 9.00 11.34 -3.93
C TYR A 62 9.16 11.56 -2.42
N ARG A 63 8.92 12.78 -1.93
CA ARG A 63 8.99 13.11 -0.50
C ARG A 63 7.98 12.29 0.32
N ILE A 64 6.76 12.12 -0.19
CA ILE A 64 5.74 11.28 0.45
C ILE A 64 6.20 9.83 0.47
N THR A 65 6.63 9.27 -0.67
CA THR A 65 7.15 7.90 -0.78
C THR A 65 8.27 7.64 0.23
N LEU A 66 9.19 8.59 0.39
CA LEU A 66 10.31 8.47 1.31
C LEU A 66 9.87 8.46 2.79
N LYS A 67 8.81 9.19 3.15
CA LYS A 67 8.22 9.08 4.50
C LYS A 67 7.51 7.75 4.71
N TRP A 68 6.82 7.26 3.68
CA TRP A 68 6.12 5.98 3.72
C TRP A 68 7.08 4.78 3.76
N SER A 69 8.24 4.86 3.10
CA SER A 69 9.23 3.77 3.11
C SER A 69 9.76 3.49 4.52
N VAL A 70 9.95 4.51 5.35
CA VAL A 70 10.32 4.37 6.76
C VAL A 70 9.23 3.61 7.53
N ALA A 71 7.96 4.00 7.36
CA ALA A 71 6.85 3.32 8.02
C ALA A 71 6.74 1.85 7.60
N VAL A 72 6.86 1.56 6.29
CA VAL A 72 6.88 0.19 5.76
C VAL A 72 8.03 -0.61 6.35
N PHE A 73 9.23 -0.02 6.43
CA PHE A 73 10.39 -0.68 7.02
C PHE A 73 10.16 -1.03 8.49
N VAL A 74 9.63 -0.10 9.29
CA VAL A 74 9.28 -0.35 10.70
C VAL A 74 8.25 -1.47 10.83
N VAL A 75 7.21 -1.47 9.99
CA VAL A 75 6.18 -2.52 10.00
C VAL A 75 6.77 -3.89 9.66
N LEU A 76 7.58 -3.98 8.60
CA LEU A 76 8.26 -5.22 8.21
C LEU A 76 9.23 -5.70 9.29
N PHE A 77 9.98 -4.78 9.90
CA PHE A 77 10.88 -5.07 11.01
C PHE A 77 10.11 -5.64 12.22
N LEU A 78 8.98 -5.04 12.60
CA LEU A 78 8.13 -5.54 13.68
C LEU A 78 7.56 -6.92 13.36
N ILE A 79 7.05 -7.13 12.13
CA ILE A 79 6.56 -8.45 11.68
C ILE A 79 7.66 -9.50 11.81
N PHE A 80 8.87 -9.18 11.31
CA PHE A 80 10.02 -10.07 11.39
C PHE A 80 10.42 -10.37 12.85
N PHE A 81 10.47 -9.34 13.69
CA PHE A 81 10.87 -9.45 15.09
C PHE A 81 9.88 -10.29 15.91
N ILE A 82 8.58 -10.07 15.74
CA ILE A 82 7.52 -10.85 16.40
C ILE A 82 7.58 -12.31 15.93
N TRP A 83 7.72 -12.53 14.62
CA TRP A 83 7.84 -13.88 14.07
C TRP A 83 9.09 -14.62 14.58
N ARG A 84 10.20 -13.89 14.76
CA ARG A 84 11.46 -14.44 15.29
C ARG A 84 11.38 -14.75 16.80
N SER A 85 10.69 -13.92 17.58
CA SER A 85 10.58 -14.05 19.04
C SER A 85 9.49 -15.04 19.49
N GLY A 86 8.54 -15.35 18.61
CA GLY A 86 7.50 -16.36 18.87
C GLY A 86 7.88 -17.81 18.50
N ARG A 87 9.11 -18.02 18.02
CA ARG A 87 9.73 -19.33 17.78
C ARG A 87 10.81 -19.59 18.82
#